data_AF-A0A942QA43-F1
#
_entry.id   AF-A0A942QA43-F1
#
_cell.length_a   1.000
_cell.length_b   1.000
_cell.length_c   1.000
_cell.angle_alpha   90.00
_cell.angle_beta   90.00
_cell.angle_gamma   90.00
#
_symmetry.space_group_name_H-M   'P 1'
#
loop_
_entity.id
_entity.type
_entity.pdbx_description
1 polymer ?
#
loop_
_entity_poly.entity_id
_entity_poly.type
_entity_poly.pdbx_seq_one_letter_code
_entity_poly.pdbx_strand_id
1 'polypeptide(L)' 'YQQGNLDKAKTFLTKALEIDDKVAVTHYHLGLVYFKLNDKAKATEHLQRAVDSNIPFDGLDQAKKTLETLKAGG' A
#
# COMPACT_ATOMS: atom_id res chain seq x y z
N TYR A 1 -15.06 13.73 -4.31
CA TYR A 1 -15.59 12.52 -3.65
C TYR A 1 -14.55 11.43 -3.37
N GLN A 2 -13.42 11.33 -4.10
CA GLN A 2 -12.45 10.24 -3.90
C GLN A 2 -11.63 10.34 -2.59
N GLN A 3 -11.28 11.55 -2.14
CA GLN A 3 -10.47 11.75 -0.93
C GLN A 3 -11.14 11.25 0.35
N GLY A 4 -12.45 11.43 0.51
CA GLY A 4 -13.18 10.95 1.69
C GLY A 4 -13.21 9.41 1.81
N ASN A 5 -13.12 8.70 0.70
CA ASN A 5 -13.03 7.23 0.70
C ASN A 5 -11.61 6.75 0.97
N LEU A 6 -10.59 7.50 0.54
CA LEU A 6 -9.18 7.17 0.79
C LEU A 6 -8.82 7.32 2.27
N ASP A 7 -9.33 8.35 2.95
CA ASP A 7 -9.07 8.53 4.38
C ASP A 7 -9.75 7.48 5.26
N LYS A 8 -10.98 7.08 4.90
CA LYS A 8 -11.64 5.91 5.48
C LYS A 8 -10.84 4.65 5.23
N ALA A 9 -10.41 4.40 3.98
CA ALA A 9 -9.60 3.23 3.64
C ALA A 9 -8.31 3.19 4.47
N LYS A 10 -7.61 4.32 4.60
CA LYS A 10 -6.44 4.45 5.48
C LYS A 10 -6.78 4.04 6.91
N THR A 11 -7.85 4.57 7.48
CA THR A 11 -8.29 4.24 8.85
C THR A 11 -8.61 2.76 9.03
N PHE A 12 -9.34 2.15 8.10
CA PHE A 12 -9.68 0.72 8.17
C PHE A 12 -8.43 -0.15 8.05
N LEU A 13 -7.52 0.19 7.13
CA LEU A 13 -6.29 -0.56 6.91
C LEU A 13 -5.30 -0.39 8.07
N THR A 14 -5.21 0.78 8.69
CA THR A 14 -4.39 0.99 9.90
C THR A 14 -4.89 0.13 11.04
N LYS A 15 -6.21 0.07 11.28
CA LYS A 15 -6.78 -0.85 12.29
C LYS A 15 -6.52 -2.32 11.96
N ALA A 16 -6.52 -2.68 10.68
CA ALA A 16 -6.17 -4.04 10.27
C ALA A 16 -4.71 -4.38 10.59
N LEU A 17 -3.78 -3.43 10.44
CA LEU A 17 -2.38 -3.60 10.87
C LEU A 17 -2.24 -3.73 12.40
N GLU A 18 -3.10 -3.07 13.18
CA GLU A 18 -3.08 -3.22 14.65
C GLU A 18 -3.50 -4.63 15.11
N ILE A 19 -4.34 -5.31 14.33
CA ILE A 19 -4.79 -6.67 14.63
C ILE A 19 -3.75 -7.68 14.14
N ASP A 20 -3.22 -7.48 12.94
CA ASP A 20 -2.25 -8.38 12.34
C ASP A 20 -1.27 -7.59 11.46
N ASP A 21 -0.15 -7.19 12.06
CA ASP A 21 0.88 -6.33 11.44
C ASP A 21 1.59 -7.01 10.25
N LYS A 22 1.44 -8.34 10.10
CA LYS A 22 2.13 -9.13 9.07
C LYS A 22 1.37 -9.26 7.76
N VAL A 23 0.25 -8.57 7.62
CA VAL A 23 -0.63 -8.73 6.46
C VAL A 23 -0.08 -7.92 5.27
N ALA A 24 0.69 -8.62 4.43
CA ALA A 24 1.27 -8.09 3.19
C ALA A 24 0.23 -7.36 2.32
N VAL A 25 -0.99 -7.92 2.23
CA VAL A 25 -2.09 -7.33 1.46
C VAL A 25 -2.58 -6.00 2.05
N THR A 26 -2.53 -5.81 3.37
CA THR A 26 -2.87 -4.54 4.02
C THR A 26 -1.86 -3.45 3.67
N HIS A 27 -0.57 -3.80 3.70
CA HIS A 27 0.50 -2.93 3.23
C HIS A 27 0.34 -2.55 1.75
N TYR A 28 -0.06 -3.50 0.90
CA TYR A 28 -0.35 -3.22 -0.51
C TYR A 28 -1.49 -2.21 -0.69
N HIS A 29 -2.62 -2.43 -0.02
CA HIS A 29 -3.75 -1.51 -0.09
C HIS A 29 -3.41 -0.12 0.46
N LEU A 30 -2.64 -0.03 1.55
CA LEU A 30 -2.15 1.25 2.07
C LEU A 30 -1.25 1.96 1.06
N GLY A 31 -0.34 1.22 0.44
CA GLY A 31 0.53 1.73 -0.62
C GLY A 31 -0.26 2.35 -1.78
N LEU A 32 -1.32 1.68 -2.25
CA LEU A 32 -2.21 2.21 -3.28
C LEU A 32 -3.02 3.42 -2.80
N VAL A 33 -3.48 3.43 -1.56
CA VAL A 33 -4.19 4.59 -0.98
C VAL A 33 -3.28 5.80 -0.97
N TYR A 34 -2.04 5.68 -0.47
CA TYR A 34 -1.06 6.76 -0.48
C TYR A 34 -0.67 7.18 -1.89
N PHE A 35 -0.56 6.24 -2.84
CA PHE A 35 -0.35 6.55 -4.25
C PHE A 35 -1.46 7.45 -4.81
N LYS A 36 -2.73 7.14 -4.51
CA LYS A 36 -3.87 7.97 -4.91
C LYS A 36 -3.95 9.30 -4.16
N LEU A 37 -3.38 9.38 -2.96
CA LEU A 37 -3.22 10.62 -2.20
C LEU A 37 -2.02 11.46 -2.69
N ASN A 38 -1.32 11.02 -3.74
CA ASN A 38 -0.12 11.66 -4.30
C ASN A 38 1.09 11.65 -3.34
N ASP A 39 1.01 10.89 -2.24
CA ASP A 39 2.09 10.71 -1.28
C ASP A 39 2.97 9.53 -1.73
N LYS A 40 3.85 9.81 -2.68
CA LYS A 40 4.75 8.80 -3.27
C LYS A 40 5.68 8.19 -2.23
N ALA A 41 6.11 8.96 -1.23
CA ALA A 41 7.02 8.49 -0.19
C ALA A 41 6.38 7.35 0.63
N LYS A 42 5.18 7.60 1.17
CA LYS A 42 4.44 6.57 1.92
C LYS A 42 3.97 5.44 1.03
N ALA A 43 3.59 5.73 -0.22
CA ALA A 43 3.23 4.70 -1.18
C ALA A 43 4.38 3.70 -1.38
N THR A 44 5.59 4.19 -1.62
CA THR A 44 6.80 3.36 -1.77
C THR A 44 7.08 2.55 -0.51
N GLU A 45 7.02 3.15 0.68
CA GLU A 45 7.29 2.44 1.94
C GLU A 45 6.32 1.27 2.16
N HIS A 46 5.02 1.52 2.03
CA HIS A 46 4.00 0.50 2.26
C HIS A 46 4.01 -0.56 1.16
N LEU A 47 4.17 -0.19 -0.11
CA LEU A 47 4.31 -1.16 -1.20
C LEU A 47 5.56 -2.03 -0.98
N GLN A 48 6.70 -1.44 -0.62
CA GLN A 48 7.94 -2.17 -0.36
C GLN A 48 7.76 -3.23 0.73
N ARG A 49 7.10 -2.89 1.86
CA ARG A 49 6.79 -3.86 2.92
C ARG A 49 5.86 -4.98 2.44
N ALA A 50 4.89 -4.65 1.58
CA ALA A 50 4.02 -5.65 0.97
C ALA A 50 4.84 -6.63 0.12
N VAL A 51 5.75 -6.12 -0.73
CA VAL A 51 6.56 -6.96 -1.63
C VAL A 51 7.61 -7.78 -0.88
N ASP A 52 8.17 -7.22 0.20
CA ASP A 52 9.16 -7.88 1.05
C ASP A 52 8.54 -9.01 1.89
N SER A 53 7.22 -8.96 2.09
CA SER A 53 6.53 -10.05 2.76
C SER A 53 6.63 -11.32 1.92
N ASN A 54 7.19 -12.38 2.51
CA ASN A 54 7.36 -13.70 1.89
C ASN A 54 6.00 -14.43 1.68
N ILE A 55 4.88 -13.77 1.94
CA ILE A 55 3.52 -14.28 1.81
C ILE A 55 2.95 -13.78 0.49
N PRO A 56 2.66 -14.66 -0.49
CA PRO A 56 1.98 -14.25 -1.71
C PRO A 56 0.55 -13.79 -1.40
N PHE A 57 0.13 -12.71 -2.03
CA PHE A 57 -1.22 -12.16 -1.91
C PHE A 57 -1.71 -11.65 -3.26
N ASP A 58 -3.03 -11.46 -3.35
CA ASP A 58 -3.67 -10.91 -4.55
C ASP A 58 -3.24 -9.46 -4.76
N GLY A 59 -2.58 -9.19 -5.89
CA GLY A 59 -2.02 -7.89 -6.20
C GLY A 59 -0.53 -7.73 -5.88
N LEU A 60 0.21 -8.79 -5.51
CA LEU A 60 1.68 -8.73 -5.37
C LEU A 60 2.37 -8.26 -6.67
N ASP A 61 1.93 -8.73 -7.83
CA ASP A 61 2.43 -8.26 -9.15
C ASP A 61 2.15 -6.77 -9.36
N GLN A 62 0.94 -6.32 -9.01
CA GLN A 62 0.55 -4.92 -9.10
C GLN A 62 1.36 -4.05 -8.12
N ALA A 63 1.62 -4.55 -6.91
CA ALA A 63 2.44 -3.90 -5.90
C ALA A 63 3.86 -3.67 -6.43
N LYS A 64 4.46 -4.70 -7.03
CA LYS A 64 5.78 -4.64 -7.69
C LYS A 64 5.80 -3.60 -8.80
N LYS A 65 4.89 -3.69 -9.76
CA LYS A 65 4.82 -2.74 -10.89
C LYS A 65 4.63 -1.30 -10.45
N THR A 66 3.76 -1.08 -9.47
CA THR A 66 3.51 0.27 -8.92
C THR A 66 4.74 0.80 -8.20
N LEU A 67 5.40 -0.05 -7.40
CA LEU A 67 6.64 0.29 -6.70
C LEU A 67 7.78 0.62 -7.68
N GLU A 68 7.92 -0.15 -8.76
CA GLU A 68 8.90 0.10 -9.82
C GLU A 68 8.63 1.43 -10.52
N THR A 69 7.36 1.71 -10.86
CA THR A 69 6.95 2.99 -11.46
C THR A 69 7.26 4.17 -10.53
N LEU A 70 7.03 4.00 -9.23
CA LEU A 70 7.30 5.02 -8.22
C LEU A 70 8.80 5.29 -8.03
N LYS A 71 9.63 4.25 -8.13
CA LYS A 71 11.09 4.37 -8.05
C LYS A 71 11.72 4.89 -9.34
N ALA A 72 11.17 4.56 -10.50
CA ALA A 72 11.69 4.96 -11.79
C ALA A 72 11.32 6.39 -12.20
N GLY A 73 10.25 6.95 -11.62
CA GLY A 73 9.76 8.31 -11.90
C GLY A 73 10.15 9.37 -10.86
N GLY A 74 11.29 9.18 -10.19
CA GLY A 74 11.85 10.08 -9.17
C GLY A 74 13.25 10.55 -9.54
#